data_AF-A0A1U9KL70-F1
#
_entry.id   AF-A0A1U9KL70-F1
#
_cell.length_a   1.000
_cell.length_b   1.000
_cell.length_c   1.000
_cell.angle_alpha   90.00
_cell.angle_beta   90.00
_cell.angle_gamma   90.00
#
_symmetry.space_group_name_H-M   'P 1'
#
loop_
_entity.id
_entity.type
_entity.pdbx_description
1 polymer ?
#
loop_
_entity_poly.entity_id
_entity_poly.type
_entity_poly.pdbx_seq_one_letter_code
_entity_poly.pdbx_strand_id
1 'polypeptide(L)'
;MTNIRNPQSPHWRPWLDVAHRCVVPFTSFAEPEPRPDGSRPPAWFAFGETRPLAFFAGIWCRWTSVRKAKDGETTDDLFGFLTTQANHEVGAIHPKAMPVILTTGEEIDRWMTAPIDDALRLQRPLPDGTLTIVARATPEDPPPRQ
;
A
#
# COMPACT_ATOMS: atom_id res chain seq x y z
N MET A 1 -11.25 2.66 -5.53
CA MET A 1 -9.87 2.50 -6.02
C MET A 1 -8.98 2.31 -4.81
N THR A 2 -8.10 1.29 -4.80
CA THR A 2 -7.27 0.98 -3.62
C THR A 2 -5.87 1.57 -3.71
N ASN A 3 -5.29 1.64 -4.91
CA ASN A 3 -3.91 2.05 -5.16
C ASN A 3 -3.86 3.41 -5.87
N ILE A 4 -3.12 4.36 -5.31
CA ILE A 4 -3.00 5.74 -5.79
C ILE A 4 -1.61 5.92 -6.41
N ARG A 5 -1.50 5.87 -7.75
CA ARG A 5 -0.21 6.03 -8.44
C ARG A 5 0.11 7.48 -8.79
N ASN A 6 -0.89 8.24 -9.23
CA ASN A 6 -0.72 9.64 -9.61
C ASN A 6 -1.59 10.56 -8.73
N PRO A 7 -1.11 10.92 -7.53
CA PRO A 7 -1.85 11.82 -6.62
C PRO A 7 -1.99 13.24 -7.18
N GLN A 8 -1.24 13.63 -8.21
CA GLN A 8 -1.38 14.96 -8.85
C GLN A 8 -2.57 15.05 -9.82
N SER A 9 -3.19 13.92 -10.16
CA SER A 9 -4.41 13.91 -10.99
C SER A 9 -5.51 14.78 -10.36
N PRO A 10 -6.28 15.56 -11.15
CA PRO A 10 -7.38 16.38 -10.64
C PRO A 10 -8.38 15.63 -9.76
N HIS A 11 -8.53 14.32 -9.98
CA HIS A 11 -9.37 13.44 -9.17
C HIS A 11 -9.04 13.49 -7.68
N TRP A 12 -7.76 13.58 -7.30
CA TRP A 12 -7.33 13.46 -5.91
C TRP A 12 -7.29 14.79 -5.17
N ARG A 13 -7.32 15.93 -5.88
CA ARG A 13 -7.19 17.28 -5.30
C ARG A 13 -8.04 17.52 -4.04
N PRO A 14 -9.31 17.04 -3.95
CA PRO A 14 -10.12 17.25 -2.75
C PRO A 14 -9.57 16.58 -1.48
N TRP A 15 -8.67 15.60 -1.60
CA TRP A 15 -8.22 14.74 -0.51
C TRP A 15 -6.69 14.77 -0.29
N LEU A 16 -6.00 15.79 -0.79
CA LEU A 16 -4.55 15.91 -0.63
C LEU A 16 -4.12 16.66 0.65
N ASP A 17 -5.05 17.35 1.30
CA ASP A 17 -4.78 18.04 2.56
C ASP A 17 -4.50 17.07 3.71
N VAL A 18 -3.85 17.58 4.77
CA VAL A 18 -3.46 16.86 5.98
C VAL A 18 -4.65 16.14 6.63
N ALA A 19 -5.84 16.74 6.62
CA ALA A 19 -7.06 16.16 7.19
C ALA A 19 -7.46 14.80 6.55
N HIS A 20 -6.97 14.53 5.34
CA HIS A 20 -7.25 13.31 4.58
C HIS A 20 -6.11 12.29 4.63
N ARG A 21 -5.09 12.48 5.46
CA ARG A 21 -3.99 11.53 5.61
C ARG A 21 -4.33 10.43 6.60
N CYS A 22 -3.89 9.21 6.29
CA CYS A 22 -3.91 8.09 7.21
C CYS A 22 -2.66 7.22 7.04
N VAL A 23 -2.38 6.40 8.03
CA VAL A 23 -1.39 5.31 7.95
C VAL A 23 -2.12 3.98 7.94
N VAL A 24 -1.73 3.08 7.05
CA VAL A 24 -2.37 1.76 6.91
C VAL A 24 -1.43 0.71 7.47
N PRO A 25 -1.68 0.16 8.68
CA PRO A 25 -0.77 -0.80 9.30
C PRO A 25 -0.76 -2.13 8.53
N PHE A 26 0.43 -2.72 8.38
CA PHE A 26 0.61 -4.05 7.82
C PHE A 26 1.83 -4.75 8.45
N THR A 27 1.84 -6.08 8.40
CA THR A 27 2.98 -6.93 8.77
C THR A 27 3.53 -7.67 7.55
N SER A 28 2.69 -7.92 6.55
CA SER A 28 3.07 -8.44 5.24
C SER A 28 2.10 -7.90 4.17
N PHE A 29 2.47 -8.02 2.89
CA PHE A 29 1.57 -7.77 1.77
C PHE A 29 1.85 -8.75 0.63
N ALA A 30 0.86 -9.01 -0.22
CA ALA A 30 1.00 -9.95 -1.33
C ALA A 30 1.00 -9.24 -2.69
N GLU A 31 1.79 -9.76 -3.61
CA GLU A 31 1.67 -9.45 -5.04
C GLU A 31 1.36 -10.74 -5.84
N PRO A 32 0.59 -10.65 -6.93
CA PRO A 32 0.25 -11.81 -7.76
C PRO A 32 1.47 -12.25 -8.58
N GLU A 33 2.00 -13.45 -8.31
CA GLU A 33 3.16 -14.02 -8.98
C GLU A 33 2.75 -14.76 -10.27
N PRO A 34 3.11 -14.27 -11.47
CA PRO A 34 2.79 -14.96 -12.72
C PRO A 34 3.51 -16.31 -12.82
N ARG A 35 2.77 -17.36 -13.15
CA ARG A 35 3.31 -18.70 -13.39
C ARG A 35 3.14 -19.15 -14.84
N PRO A 36 3.95 -20.12 -15.32
CA PRO A 36 3.84 -20.64 -16.69
C PRO A 36 2.48 -21.24 -17.03
N ASP A 37 1.74 -21.74 -16.04
CA ASP A 37 0.38 -22.29 -16.18
C ASP A 37 -0.71 -21.20 -16.27
N GLY A 38 -0.32 -19.92 -16.27
CA GLY A 38 -1.22 -18.77 -16.29
C GLY A 38 -1.81 -18.39 -14.93
N SER A 39 -1.59 -19.19 -13.89
CA SER A 39 -2.02 -18.86 -12.54
C SER A 39 -1.20 -17.69 -11.97
N ARG A 40 -1.80 -16.98 -11.00
CA ARG A 40 -1.18 -15.85 -10.31
C ARG A 40 -1.33 -15.92 -8.79
N PRO A 41 -0.82 -16.99 -8.16
CA PRO A 41 -0.91 -17.11 -6.72
C PRO A 41 -0.14 -15.98 -6.02
N PRO A 42 -0.47 -15.69 -4.76
CA PRO A 42 0.22 -14.66 -4.01
C PRO A 42 1.66 -15.07 -3.66
N ALA A 43 2.56 -14.09 -3.78
CA ALA A 43 3.84 -14.07 -3.08
C ALA A 43 3.78 -13.02 -1.98
N TRP A 44 4.01 -13.44 -0.73
CA TRP A 44 3.92 -12.60 0.46
C TRP A 44 5.27 -11.98 0.79
N PHE A 45 5.32 -10.65 0.90
CA PHE A 45 6.50 -9.85 1.20
C PHE A 45 6.44 -9.28 2.62
N ALA A 46 7.58 -9.24 3.30
CA ALA A 46 7.74 -8.58 4.60
C ALA A 46 9.21 -8.14 4.80
N PHE A 47 9.49 -7.42 5.89
CA PHE A 47 10.85 -7.02 6.32
C PHE A 47 11.69 -8.17 6.91
N GLY A 48 11.21 -9.41 6.81
CA GLY A 48 11.83 -10.59 7.40
C GLY A 48 10.79 -11.54 7.98
N GLU A 49 11.26 -12.69 8.47
CA GLU A 49 10.42 -13.77 9.02
C GLU A 49 9.64 -13.36 10.28
N THR A 50 10.17 -12.39 11.04
CA THR A 50 9.53 -11.82 12.24
C THR A 50 8.41 -10.83 11.93
N ARG A 51 8.35 -10.33 10.69
CA ARG A 51 7.27 -9.47 10.15
C ARG A 51 6.92 -8.27 11.04
N PRO A 52 7.88 -7.37 11.31
CA PRO A 52 7.62 -6.20 12.13
C PRO A 52 6.53 -5.31 11.51
N LEU A 53 5.80 -4.61 12.37
CA LEU A 53 4.77 -3.65 11.96
C LEU A 53 5.39 -2.52 11.12
N ALA A 54 4.75 -2.22 9.99
CA ALA A 54 5.05 -1.07 9.15
C ALA A 54 3.74 -0.46 8.62
N PHE A 55 3.85 0.63 7.86
CA PHE A 55 2.67 1.38 7.42
C PHE A 55 2.74 1.76 5.94
N PHE A 56 1.61 1.68 5.24
CA PHE A 56 1.47 2.35 3.94
C PHE A 56 1.06 3.81 4.11
N ALA A 57 1.54 4.67 3.21
CA ALA A 57 1.11 6.07 3.11
C ALA A 57 -0.30 6.15 2.51
N GLY A 58 -1.31 6.37 3.36
CA GLY A 58 -2.73 6.34 3.00
C GLY A 58 -3.39 7.71 2.84
N ILE A 59 -4.39 7.77 1.97
CA ILE A 59 -5.35 8.87 1.85
C ILE A 59 -6.74 8.31 2.15
N TRP A 60 -7.51 9.03 2.97
CA TRP A 60 -8.87 8.64 3.36
C TRP A 60 -9.88 9.75 3.08
N CYS A 61 -11.14 9.35 2.91
CA CYS A 61 -12.27 10.27 2.81
C CYS A 61 -13.56 9.63 3.29
N ARG A 62 -14.51 10.46 3.72
CA ARG A 62 -15.90 10.07 3.89
C ARG A 62 -16.65 10.28 2.58
N TRP A 63 -17.34 9.25 2.09
CA TRP A 63 -17.99 9.32 0.79
C TRP A 63 -19.33 8.59 0.77
N THR A 64 -20.32 9.22 0.14
CA THR A 64 -21.64 8.63 -0.08
C THR A 64 -21.74 8.08 -1.50
N SER A 65 -22.01 6.78 -1.63
CA SER A 65 -22.15 6.12 -2.94
C SER A 65 -22.85 4.77 -2.85
N VAL A 66 -23.22 4.23 -4.00
CA VAL A 66 -23.63 2.81 -4.11
C VAL A 66 -22.39 1.94 -4.31
N ARG A 67 -21.94 1.27 -3.24
CA ARG A 67 -20.77 0.36 -3.28
C ARG A 67 -21.13 -1.07 -3.67
N LYS A 68 -22.32 -1.53 -3.25
CA LYS A 68 -22.87 -2.85 -3.57
C LYS A 68 -24.35 -2.65 -3.90
N ALA A 69 -24.80 -3.15 -5.05
CA ALA A 69 -26.17 -2.93 -5.52
C ALA A 69 -27.25 -3.34 -4.50
N LYS A 70 -27.00 -4.41 -3.75
CA LYS A 70 -27.90 -4.92 -2.71
C LYS A 70 -28.05 -4.03 -1.48
N ASP A 71 -27.06 -3.18 -1.19
CA ASP A 71 -27.01 -2.38 0.04
C ASP A 71 -27.52 -0.95 -0.20
N GLY A 72 -27.79 -0.59 -1.46
CA GLY A 72 -28.22 0.76 -1.83
C GLY A 72 -27.10 1.79 -1.65
N GLU A 73 -27.49 3.04 -1.40
CA GLU A 73 -26.56 4.14 -1.13
C GLU A 73 -26.12 4.10 0.34
N THR A 74 -24.80 4.13 0.56
CA THR A 74 -24.19 4.13 1.89
C THR A 74 -23.19 5.28 2.01
N THR A 75 -22.97 5.75 3.25
CA THR A 75 -21.90 6.69 3.56
C THR A 75 -20.82 5.96 4.35
N ASP A 76 -19.64 5.83 3.74
CA ASP A 76 -18.55 5.02 4.25
C ASP A 76 -17.29 5.87 4.42
N ASP A 77 -16.49 5.53 5.43
CA ASP A 77 -15.13 6.02 5.54
C ASP A 77 -14.23 5.08 4.72
N LEU A 78 -13.65 5.63 3.65
CA LEU A 78 -12.89 4.90 2.65
C LEU A 78 -11.43 5.32 2.70
N PHE A 79 -10.54 4.41 2.28
CA PHE A 79 -9.14 4.74 2.08
C PHE A 79 -8.57 4.08 0.83
N GLY A 80 -7.47 4.65 0.36
CA GLY A 80 -6.51 4.03 -0.54
C GLY A 80 -5.10 4.40 -0.08
N PHE A 81 -4.08 3.78 -0.65
CA PHE A 81 -2.69 4.09 -0.32
C PHE A 81 -1.86 4.37 -1.57
N LEU A 82 -0.81 5.16 -1.39
CA LEU A 82 0.08 5.50 -2.46
C LEU A 82 0.85 4.27 -2.94
N THR A 83 1.08 4.23 -4.24
CA THR A 83 1.98 3.27 -4.88
C THR A 83 3.08 3.99 -5.63
N THR A 84 4.21 3.33 -5.79
CA THR A 84 5.40 3.86 -6.47
C THR A 84 5.98 2.77 -7.37
N GLN A 85 7.12 3.03 -8.01
CA GLN A 85 7.85 2.00 -8.76
C GLN A 85 8.27 0.86 -7.82
N ALA A 86 8.26 -0.38 -8.30
CA ALA A 86 8.74 -1.51 -7.51
C ALA A 86 10.27 -1.46 -7.34
N ASN A 87 10.75 -1.84 -6.14
CA ASN A 87 12.16 -2.15 -5.91
C ASN A 87 12.52 -3.50 -6.57
N HIS A 88 13.78 -3.94 -6.44
CA HIS A 88 14.26 -5.16 -7.08
C HIS A 88 13.43 -6.41 -6.73
N GLU A 89 13.14 -6.65 -5.43
CA GLU A 89 12.47 -7.87 -4.99
C GLU A 89 11.00 -7.93 -5.42
N VAL A 90 10.27 -6.82 -5.23
CA VAL A 90 8.87 -6.74 -5.68
C VAL A 90 8.83 -6.75 -7.21
N GLY A 91 9.76 -6.06 -7.87
CA GLY A 91 9.80 -5.93 -9.31
C GLY A 91 10.04 -7.24 -10.05
N ALA A 92 10.74 -8.19 -9.43
CA ALA A 92 10.93 -9.55 -9.94
C ALA A 92 9.61 -10.33 -10.03
N ILE A 93 8.61 -10.00 -9.20
CA ILE A 93 7.30 -10.65 -9.16
C ILE A 93 6.24 -9.82 -9.89
N HIS A 94 6.18 -8.52 -9.59
CA HIS A 94 5.20 -7.58 -10.11
C HIS A 94 5.87 -6.23 -10.44
N PRO A 95 6.38 -6.05 -11.68
CA PRO A 95 7.24 -4.92 -12.05
C PRO A 95 6.53 -3.56 -12.07
N LYS A 96 5.19 -3.54 -12.05
CA LYS A 96 4.42 -2.32 -12.29
C LYS A 96 4.49 -1.34 -11.13
N ALA A 97 4.42 -1.84 -9.90
CA ALA A 97 4.36 -1.01 -8.71
C ALA A 97 4.63 -1.80 -7.43
N MET A 98 4.99 -1.08 -6.38
CA MET A 98 4.87 -1.51 -4.99
C MET A 98 4.13 -0.45 -4.16
N PRO A 99 3.59 -0.79 -2.98
CA PRO A 99 3.09 0.19 -2.03
C PRO A 99 4.18 1.15 -1.55
N VAL A 100 3.80 2.39 -1.24
CA VAL A 100 4.69 3.31 -0.51
C VAL A 100 4.69 2.92 0.96
N ILE A 101 5.85 2.55 1.49
CA ILE A 101 6.01 2.07 2.86
C ILE A 101 6.76 3.10 3.70
N LEU A 102 6.18 3.45 4.84
CA LEU A 102 6.77 4.30 5.87
C LEU A 102 7.41 3.40 6.93
N THR A 103 8.70 3.60 7.18
CA THR A 103 9.54 2.69 7.97
C THR A 103 10.03 3.30 9.28
N THR A 104 9.87 4.61 9.47
CA THR A 104 10.33 5.32 10.66
C THR A 104 9.23 6.22 11.22
N GLY A 105 9.35 6.57 12.51
CA GLY A 105 8.47 7.55 13.13
C GLY A 105 8.51 8.91 12.40
N GLU A 106 9.69 9.36 11.96
CA GLU A 106 9.83 10.62 11.22
C GLU A 106 9.07 10.59 9.88
N GLU A 107 9.12 9.46 9.16
CA GLU A 107 8.36 9.31 7.90
C GLU A 107 6.85 9.32 8.14
N ILE A 108 6.39 8.70 9.23
CA ILE A 108 4.99 8.74 9.66
C ILE A 108 4.57 10.15 10.01
N ASP A 109 5.33 10.84 10.86
CA ASP A 109 5.04 12.21 11.28
C ASP A 109 5.01 13.17 10.08
N ARG A 110 6.00 13.05 9.18
CA ARG A 110 6.05 13.83 7.94
C ARG A 110 4.84 13.54 7.05
N TRP A 111 4.45 12.27 6.87
CA TRP A 111 3.27 11.92 6.09
C TRP A 111 1.98 12.53 6.67
N MET A 112 1.86 12.50 8.00
CA MET A 112 0.65 12.89 8.72
C MET A 112 0.53 14.39 8.96
N THR A 113 1.59 15.18 8.77
CA THR A 113 1.58 16.61 9.17
C THR A 113 2.12 17.57 8.12
N ALA A 114 2.98 17.12 7.20
CA ALA A 114 3.64 18.02 6.26
C ALA A 114 2.70 18.47 5.13
N PRO A 115 2.95 19.65 4.54
CA PRO A 115 2.31 20.06 3.28
C PRO A 115 2.47 18.99 2.20
N ILE A 116 1.51 18.95 1.26
CA ILE A 116 1.45 17.88 0.25
C ILE A 116 2.75 17.72 -0.55
N ASP A 117 3.41 18.82 -0.93
CA ASP A 117 4.64 18.77 -1.72
C ASP A 117 5.80 18.08 -0.97
N ASP A 118 5.90 18.28 0.35
CA ASP A 118 6.90 17.63 1.19
C ASP A 118 6.53 16.17 1.48
N ALA A 119 5.24 15.90 1.73
CA ALA A 119 4.76 14.55 2.01
C ALA A 119 4.89 13.63 0.79
N LEU A 120 4.64 14.14 -0.43
CA LEU A 120 4.77 13.35 -1.66
C LEU A 120 6.22 12.98 -1.99
N ARG A 121 7.23 13.58 -1.35
CA ARG A 121 8.62 13.08 -1.44
C ARG A 121 8.77 11.67 -0.84
N LEU A 122 7.84 11.25 0.01
CA LEU A 122 7.78 9.88 0.53
C LEU A 122 7.24 8.88 -0.50
N GLN A 123 6.69 9.32 -1.64
CA GLN A 123 6.19 8.44 -2.72
C GLN A 123 7.34 7.81 -3.54
N ARG A 124 8.23 7.08 -2.86
CA ARG A 124 9.45 6.47 -3.40
C ARG A 124 9.51 4.97 -3.09
N PRO A 125 10.19 4.15 -3.91
CA PRO A 125 10.43 2.75 -3.55
C PRO A 125 11.24 2.65 -2.26
N LEU A 126 11.05 1.54 -1.54
CA LEU A 126 12.04 1.14 -0.55
C LEU A 126 13.37 0.81 -1.23
N PRO A 127 14.51 0.95 -0.53
CA PRO A 127 15.78 0.42 -1.02
C PRO A 127 15.70 -1.07 -1.36
N ASP A 128 16.50 -1.51 -2.32
CA ASP A 128 16.66 -2.94 -2.64
C ASP A 128 17.21 -3.71 -1.43
N GLY A 129 16.86 -4.98 -1.32
CA GLY A 129 17.27 -5.87 -0.23
C GLY A 129 16.52 -5.66 1.09
N THR A 130 15.51 -4.78 1.14
CA THR A 130 14.76 -4.49 2.36
C THR A 130 13.57 -5.43 2.60
N LEU A 131 13.04 -6.02 1.53
CA LEU A 131 11.91 -6.94 1.58
C LEU A 131 12.35 -8.35 1.20
N THR A 132 11.72 -9.36 1.77
CA THR A 132 11.89 -10.76 1.38
C THR A 132 10.53 -11.42 1.19
N ILE A 133 10.50 -12.48 0.37
CA ILE A 133 9.33 -13.32 0.22
C ILE A 133 9.29 -14.31 1.40
N VAL A 134 8.28 -14.18 2.26
CA VAL A 134 8.09 -15.00 3.46
C VAL A 134 7.15 -16.19 3.25
N ALA A 135 6.30 -16.13 2.21
CA ALA A 135 5.45 -17.24 1.79
C ALA A 135 5.08 -17.13 0.32
N ARG A 136 4.77 -18.27 -0.31
CA ARG A 136 4.33 -18.36 -1.71
C ARG A 136 3.16 -19.32 -1.81
N ALA A 137 2.25 -19.06 -2.73
CA ALA A 137 1.15 -19.96 -3.07
C ALA A 137 0.13 -20.23 -1.95
N THR A 138 0.17 -19.47 -0.86
CA THR A 138 -0.81 -19.56 0.22
C THR A 138 -1.87 -18.48 0.02
N PRO A 139 -3.16 -18.83 -0.17
CA PRO A 139 -4.22 -17.84 -0.38
C PRO A 139 -4.32 -16.80 0.75
N GLU A 140 -4.00 -17.22 1.96
CA GLU A 140 -3.98 -16.39 3.16
C GLU A 140 -2.54 -16.15 3.64
N ASP A 141 -2.36 -15.06 4.38
CA ASP A 141 -1.09 -14.73 5.02
C ASP A 141 -0.80 -15.71 6.16
N PRO A 142 0.25 -16.53 6.09
CA PRO A 142 0.58 -17.42 7.21
C PRO A 142 1.12 -16.61 8.40
N PRO A 143 1.03 -17.10 9.64
CA PRO A 143 1.60 -16.40 10.79
C PRO A 143 3.14 -16.22 10.67
N PRO A 144 3.74 -15.24 11.36
CA PRO A 144 5.19 -15.07 11.44
C PRO A 144 5.87 -16.34 11.96
N ARG A 145 7.09 -16.62 11.48
CA ARG A 145 7.90 -17.73 12.03
C ARG A 145 8.60 -17.23 13.30
N GLN A 146 8.58 -18.04 14.36
CA GLN A 146 9.24 -17.78 15.64
C GLN A 146 10.76 -17.96 15.53
#